data_AF-A0A3B9F5F6-F1
#
_entry.id   AF-A0A3B9F5F6-F1
#
_cell.length_a   1.000
_cell.length_b   1.000
_cell.length_c   1.000
_cell.angle_alpha   90.00
_cell.angle_beta   90.00
_cell.angle_gamma   90.00
#
_symmetry.space_group_name_H-M   'P 1'
#
loop_
_entity.id
_entity.type
_entity.pdbx_description
1 polymer ?
#
loop_
_entity_poly.entity_id
_entity_poly.type
_entity_poly.pdbx_seq_one_letter_code
_entity_poly.pdbx_strand_id
1 'polypeptide(L)' 'VITADTTGGAELVTPESGIVLQDCNNIQSLSLAISFLVNHPSQMKSMGKIARIIAEEHSWKNMSQAYLNLFEELSHQ' A
#
# COMPACT_ATOMS: atom_id res chain seq x y z
N VAL A 1 -6.53 1.68 -2.74
CA VAL A 1 -6.18 2.99 -2.13
C VAL A 1 -5.68 3.93 -3.22
N ILE A 2 -5.93 5.24 -3.13
CA ILE A 2 -5.20 6.24 -3.92
C ILE A 2 -4.34 7.01 -2.92
N THR A 3 -3.03 7.05 -3.14
CA THR A 3 -2.07 7.77 -2.29
C THR A 3 -1.09 8.57 -3.14
N ALA A 4 -0.22 9.36 -2.52
CA ALA A 4 0.88 10.05 -3.19
C ALA A 4 2.23 9.41 -2.81
N ASP A 5 3.21 9.47 -3.70
CA ASP A 5 4.55 8.89 -3.53
C ASP A 5 5.30 9.44 -2.31
N THR A 6 4.95 10.66 -1.88
CA THR A 6 5.52 11.30 -0.69
C THR A 6 4.99 10.74 0.64
N THR A 7 4.07 9.77 0.60
CA THR A 7 3.45 9.19 1.81
C THR A 7 4.27 7.99 2.26
N GLY A 8 4.63 7.91 3.55
CA GLY A 8 5.46 6.83 4.12
C GLY A 8 4.81 5.44 4.20
N GLY A 9 3.84 5.16 3.34
CA GLY A 9 3.30 3.81 3.08
C GLY A 9 2.96 3.62 1.60
N ALA A 10 3.42 4.52 0.72
CA ALA A 10 3.22 4.42 -0.72
C ALA A 10 4.00 3.24 -1.32
N GLU A 11 5.12 2.87 -0.70
CA GLU A 11 5.94 1.72 -1.05
C GLU A 11 5.22 0.38 -0.87
N LEU A 12 4.17 0.33 -0.04
CA LEU A 12 3.34 -0.86 0.16
C LEU A 12 2.24 -0.98 -0.90
N VAL A 13 2.00 0.08 -1.68
CA VAL A 13 0.94 0.09 -2.69
C VAL A 13 1.51 -0.39 -4.02
N THR A 14 0.94 -1.49 -4.52
CA THR A 14 1.23 -2.03 -5.85
C THR A 14 0.14 -1.65 -6.85
N PRO A 15 0.40 -1.73 -8.18
CA PRO A 15 -0.63 -1.46 -9.20
C PRO A 15 -1.89 -2.33 -9.04
N GLU A 16 -1.77 -3.52 -8.45
CA GLU A 16 -2.86 -4.44 -8.21
C GLU A 16 -3.67 -4.12 -6.94
N SER A 17 -3.16 -3.28 -6.03
CA SER A 17 -3.80 -2.95 -4.74
C SER A 17 -4.19 -1.47 -4.61
N GLY A 18 -3.64 -0.60 -5.45
CA GLY A 18 -3.93 0.83 -5.41
C GLY A 18 -3.30 1.61 -6.55
N ILE A 19 -3.33 2.93 -6.39
CA ILE A 19 -2.75 3.90 -7.32
C ILE A 19 -1.89 4.85 -6.49
N VAL A 20 -0.63 5.04 -6.92
CA VAL A 20 0.29 6.02 -6.34
C VAL A 20 0.43 7.19 -7.32
N LEU A 21 0.04 8.37 -6.88
CA LEU A 21 0.21 9.62 -7.62
C LEU A 21 1.63 10.16 -7.39
N GLN A 22 2.29 10.58 -8.47
CA GLN A 22 3.64 11.14 -8.41
C GLN A 22 3.67 12.54 -7.78
N ASP A 23 2.64 13.35 -8.03
CA ASP A 23 2.49 14.69 -7.44
C ASP A 23 1.13 14.78 -6.74
N CYS A 24 1.16 15.08 -5.44
CA CYS A 24 -0.04 15.22 -4.62
C CYS A 24 -0.89 16.45 -4.97
N ASN A 25 -0.32 17.43 -5.69
CA ASN A 25 -1.03 18.63 -6.12
C ASN A 25 -1.62 18.51 -7.53
N ASN A 26 -1.39 17.39 -8.23
CA ASN A 26 -1.92 17.16 -9.56
C ASN A 26 -3.40 16.72 -9.51
N ILE A 27 -4.28 17.71 -9.48
CA ILE A 27 -5.75 17.52 -9.45
C ILE A 27 -6.24 16.67 -10.62
N GLN A 28 -5.65 16.85 -11.80
CA GLN A 28 -6.02 16.12 -13.01
C GLN A 28 -5.71 14.63 -12.86
N SER A 29 -4.52 14.28 -12.37
CA SER A 29 -4.15 12.88 -12.10
C SER A 29 -5.06 12.24 -11.05
N LEU A 30 -5.41 12.97 -9.99
CA LEU A 30 -6.35 12.49 -8.99
C LEU A 30 -7.75 12.25 -9.58
N SER A 31 -8.27 13.21 -10.35
CA SER A 31 -9.57 13.08 -11.01
C SER A 31 -9.61 11.87 -11.94
N LEU A 32 -8.57 11.67 -12.75
CA LEU A 32 -8.48 10.51 -13.66
C LEU A 32 -8.45 9.19 -12.89
N ALA A 33 -7.69 9.11 -11.78
CA ALA A 33 -7.63 7.91 -10.95
C ALA A 33 -8.99 7.58 -10.31
N ILE A 34 -9.70 8.59 -9.79
CA ILE A 34 -11.04 8.41 -9.22
C ILE A 34 -12.02 7.96 -10.32
N SER A 35 -12.04 8.65 -11.47
CA SER A 35 -12.92 8.29 -12.59
C SER A 35 -12.65 6.87 -13.10
N PHE A 36 -11.38 6.46 -13.18
CA PHE A 36 -11.01 5.09 -13.55
C PHE A 36 -11.65 4.07 -12.60
N LEU A 37 -11.50 4.23 -11.28
CA LEU A 37 -12.03 3.28 -10.29
C LEU A 37 -13.56 3.23 -10.28
N VAL A 38 -14.22 4.39 -10.39
CA VAL A 38 -15.70 4.47 -10.45
C VAL A 38 -16.25 3.74 -11.67
N ASN A 39 -15.56 3.84 -12.81
CA ASN A 39 -15.97 3.18 -14.04
C ASN A 39 -15.58 1.69 -14.12
N HIS A 40 -14.73 1.19 -13.19
CA HIS A 40 -14.27 -0.20 -13.16
C HIS A 40 -14.48 -0.85 -11.78
N PRO A 41 -15.74 -1.02 -11.33
CA PRO A 41 -16.05 -1.48 -9.97
C PRO A 41 -15.54 -2.90 -9.66
N SER A 42 -15.44 -3.77 -10.68
CA SER A 42 -14.87 -5.12 -10.52
C SER A 42 -13.37 -5.06 -10.21
N GLN A 43 -12.62 -4.23 -10.94
CA GLN A 43 -11.20 -3.99 -10.68
C GLN A 43 -11.01 -3.34 -9.31
N MET A 44 -11.80 -2.31 -8.98
CA MET A 44 -11.76 -1.67 -7.66
C MET A 44 -11.98 -2.68 -6.52
N LYS A 45 -12.93 -3.62 -6.67
CA LYS A 45 -13.18 -4.68 -5.68
C LYS A 45 -12.01 -5.67 -5.59
N SER A 46 -11.39 -6.03 -6.71
CA SER A 46 -10.20 -6.87 -6.73
C SER A 46 -9.03 -6.18 -6.02
N MET A 47 -8.81 -4.90 -6.31
CA MET A 47 -7.76 -4.10 -5.67
C MET A 47 -7.94 -4.04 -4.15
N GLY A 48 -9.18 -3.88 -3.67
CA GLY A 48 -9.47 -3.91 -2.23
C GLY A 48 -9.11 -5.24 -1.57
N LYS A 49 -9.30 -6.38 -2.25
CA LYS A 49 -8.89 -7.70 -1.72
C LYS A 49 -7.38 -7.83 -1.64
N ILE A 50 -6.67 -7.40 -2.68
CA ILE A 50 -5.20 -7.48 -2.73
C ILE A 50 -4.59 -6.52 -1.70
N ALA A 51 -5.10 -5.30 -1.60
CA ALA A 51 -4.70 -4.35 -0.57
C ALA A 51 -4.87 -4.91 0.85
N ARG A 52 -5.94 -5.69 1.10
CA ARG A 52 -6.15 -6.35 2.39
C ARG A 52 -5.08 -7.40 2.68
N ILE A 53 -4.73 -8.22 1.70
CA ILE A 53 -3.68 -9.26 1.85
C ILE A 53 -2.35 -8.60 2.21
N ILE A 54 -1.94 -7.56 1.47
CA ILE A 54 -0.70 -6.82 1.73
C ILE A 54 -0.72 -6.21 3.13
N ALA A 55 -1.83 -5.60 3.55
CA ALA A 55 -1.95 -5.02 4.89
C ALA A 55 -1.82 -6.07 6.01
N GLU A 56 -2.28 -7.30 5.80
CA GLU A 56 -2.16 -8.41 6.75
C GLU A 56 -0.71 -8.92 6.84
N GLU A 57 0.02 -8.94 5.73
CA GLU A 57 1.45 -9.27 5.68
C GLU A 57 2.29 -8.24 6.45
N HIS A 58 1.94 -6.95 6.34
CA HIS A 58 2.59 -5.85 7.05
C HIS A 58 1.96 -5.53 8.42
N SER A 59 1.29 -6.50 9.05
CA SER A 59 0.65 -6.30 10.35
C SER A 59 1.66 -6.00 11.47
N TRP A 60 1.22 -5.30 12.51
CA TRP A 60 2.01 -5.04 13.73
C TRP A 60 2.62 -6.31 14.32
N LYS A 61 1.87 -7.42 14.29
CA LYS A 61 2.34 -8.73 14.77
C LYS A 61 3.56 -9.22 13.99
N ASN A 62 3.50 -9.15 12.66
CA ASN A 62 4.60 -9.60 11.80
C ASN A 62 5.81 -8.67 11.93
N MET A 63 5.57 -7.35 11.94
CA MET A 63 6.64 -6.37 12.11
C MET A 63 7.32 -6.48 13.47
N SER A 64 6.58 -6.67 14.57
CA SER A 64 7.18 -6.86 15.89
C SER A 64 8.03 -8.13 15.96
N GLN A 65 7.59 -9.21 15.30
CA GLN A 65 8.38 -10.44 15.25
C GLN A 65 9.68 -10.24 14.46
N ALA A 66 9.64 -9.48 13.37
CA ALA A 66 10.84 -9.16 12.61
C ALA A 66 11.88 -8.38 13.46
N TYR A 67 11.42 -7.42 14.27
CA TYR A 67 12.30 -6.72 15.22
C TYR A 67 12.89 -7.64 16.28
N LEU A 68 12.08 -8.53 16.88
CA LEU A 68 12.56 -9.49 17.88
C LEU A 68 13.62 -10.43 17.29
N ASN A 69 13.35 -11.01 16.12
CA ASN A 69 14.30 -11.88 15.43
C ASN A 69 15.64 -11.16 15.19
N LEU A 70 15.59 -9.91 14.73
CA LEU A 70 16.80 -9.11 14.51
C LEU A 70 17.57 -8.86 15.81
N PHE A 71 16.87 -8.55 16.91
CA PHE A 71 17.53 -8.36 18.20
C PHE A 71 18.15 -9.65 18.75
N GLU A 72 17.47 -10.79 18.59
CA GLU A 72 17.98 -12.10 18.97
C GLU A 72 19.25 -12.45 18.17
N GLU A 73 19.23 -12.27 16.84
CA GLU A 73 20.39 -12.48 15.96
C GLU A 73 21.62 -11.65 16.38
N LEU A 74 21.41 -10.36 16.68
CA LEU A 74 22.48 -9.47 17.11
C LEU A 74 23.00 -9.79 18.51
N SER A 75 22.16 -10.35 19.39
CA SER A 75 22.56 -10.73 20.76
C SER A 75 23.36 -12.03 20.83
N HIS A 76 23.30 -12.86 19.79
CA HIS A 76 24.01 -14.13 19.67
C HIS A 76 25.32 -14.04 18.85
N GLN A 77 25.75 -12.82 18.49
CA GLN A 77 27.10 -12.51 17.95
C GLN A 77 28.10 -12.21 19.06
#